data_AF-A0A835LLX4-F1
#
_entry.id   AF-A0A835LLX4-F1
#
_cell.length_a   1.000
_cell.length_b   1.000
_cell.length_c   1.000
_cell.angle_alpha   90.00
_cell.angle_beta   90.00
_cell.angle_gamma   90.00
#
_symmetry.space_group_name_H-M   'P 1'
#
loop_
_entity.id
_entity.type
_entity.pdbx_description
1 polymer ?
#
loop_
_entity_poly.entity_id
_entity_poly.type
_entity_poly.pdbx_seq_one_letter_code
_entity_poly.pdbx_strand_id
1 'polypeptide(L)'
;MDNRVIIAHCSAIPPLISLLYSVEKLTQEHAVTTLLNLSINENNKNMIAEAGAIEPLIHVLKSGSAKAKENGAATLFRLSVLEEYKMKIGRSTVVKALVDLLESGTLRGKKDDVTALFNLSIFHAGAVKHLIE
;
A
#
# COMPACT_ATOMS: atom_id res chain seq x y z
N MET A 1 -20.96 7.18 14.09
CA MET A 1 -20.34 7.36 12.76
C MET A 1 -18.91 6.84 12.82
N ASP A 2 -18.45 6.14 11.80
CA ASP A 2 -17.07 5.63 11.74
C ASP A 2 -16.10 6.83 11.55
N ASN A 3 -15.17 7.05 12.48
CA ASN A 3 -14.21 8.14 12.41
C ASN A 3 -13.39 8.12 11.10
N ARG A 4 -13.18 6.94 10.52
CA ARG A 4 -12.48 6.81 9.23
C ARG A 4 -13.24 7.48 8.09
N VAL A 5 -14.56 7.39 8.11
CA VAL A 5 -15.44 7.99 7.09
C VAL A 5 -15.39 9.51 7.24
N ILE A 6 -15.51 10.04 8.46
CA ILE A 6 -15.42 11.48 8.73
C ILE A 6 -14.08 12.05 8.27
N ILE A 7 -12.96 11.42 8.66
CA ILE A 7 -11.61 11.89 8.31
C ILE A 7 -11.41 11.95 6.79
N ALA A 8 -11.85 10.91 6.06
CA ALA A 8 -11.77 10.89 4.61
C ALA A 8 -12.61 12.00 3.95
N HIS A 9 -13.83 12.23 4.44
CA HIS A 9 -14.72 13.28 3.93
C HIS A 9 -14.27 14.71 4.29
N CYS A 10 -13.42 14.88 5.30
CA CYS A 10 -12.81 16.17 5.64
C CYS A 10 -11.61 16.53 4.74
N SER A 11 -11.50 15.96 3.55
CA SER A 11 -10.40 16.23 2.59
C SER A 11 -8.99 15.94 3.16
N ALA A 12 -8.87 15.01 4.10
CA ALA A 12 -7.58 14.68 4.71
C ALA A 12 -6.68 13.83 3.79
N ILE A 13 -7.25 13.16 2.78
CA ILE A 13 -6.51 12.21 1.92
C ILE A 13 -5.39 12.89 1.11
N PRO A 14 -5.62 13.99 0.36
CA PRO A 14 -4.53 14.61 -0.41
C PRO A 14 -3.37 15.14 0.46
N PRO A 15 -3.62 15.83 1.60
CA PRO A 15 -2.54 16.19 2.52
C PRO A 15 -1.76 14.97 3.04
N LEU A 16 -2.45 13.90 3.44
CA LEU A 16 -1.79 12.67 3.89
C LEU A 16 -0.90 12.05 2.79
N ILE A 17 -1.36 12.08 1.53
CA ILE A 17 -0.56 11.61 0.40
C ILE A 17 0.68 12.49 0.21
N SER A 18 0.58 13.81 0.34
CA SER A 18 1.73 14.71 0.21
C SER A 18 2.81 14.44 1.28
N LEU A 19 2.39 14.09 2.50
CA LEU A 19 3.27 13.77 3.62
C LEU A 19 4.03 12.45 3.44
N LEU A 20 3.66 11.62 2.46
CA LEU A 20 4.44 10.43 2.09
C LEU A 20 5.82 10.76 1.50
N TYR A 21 6.04 12.01 1.06
CA TYR A 21 7.35 12.52 0.64
C TYR A 21 8.11 13.27 1.74
N SER A 22 7.59 13.27 2.98
CA SER A 22 8.25 13.94 4.11
C SER A 22 9.66 13.39 4.33
N VAL A 23 10.62 14.29 4.52
CA VAL A 23 11.99 13.95 4.94
C VAL A 23 12.04 13.51 6.41
N GLU A 24 11.09 13.96 7.22
CA GLU A 24 10.94 13.57 8.61
C GLU A 24 10.26 12.20 8.68
N LYS A 25 10.98 11.22 9.23
CA LYS A 25 10.63 9.80 9.18
C LYS A 25 9.37 9.48 9.97
N LEU A 26 9.18 10.09 11.14
CA LEU A 26 8.02 9.83 11.97
C LEU A 26 6.74 10.35 11.30
N THR A 27 6.82 11.51 10.66
CA THR A 27 5.73 12.11 9.89
C THR A 27 5.36 11.26 8.67
N GLN A 28 6.35 10.80 7.90
CA GLN A 28 6.13 9.89 6.77
C GLN A 28 5.46 8.58 7.23
N GLU A 29 5.93 8.03 8.35
CA GLU A 29 5.38 6.81 8.95
C GLU A 29 3.94 7.01 9.43
N HIS A 30 3.64 8.09 10.14
CA HIS A 30 2.29 8.39 10.59
C HIS A 30 1.33 8.63 9.42
N ALA A 31 1.79 9.28 8.36
CA ALA A 31 1.00 9.52 7.15
C ALA A 31 0.60 8.19 6.49
N VAL A 32 1.57 7.29 6.23
CA VAL A 32 1.27 5.99 5.62
C VAL A 32 0.43 5.09 6.54
N THR A 33 0.67 5.14 7.86
CA THR A 33 -0.13 4.42 8.85
C THR A 33 -1.58 4.89 8.87
N THR A 34 -1.79 6.19 8.70
CA THR A 34 -3.13 6.77 8.65
C THR A 34 -3.86 6.32 7.38
N LEU A 35 -3.19 6.37 6.22
CA LEU A 35 -3.76 5.84 4.97
C LEU A 35 -4.07 4.34 5.05
N LEU A 36 -3.21 3.54 5.69
CA LEU A 36 -3.49 2.14 5.95
C LEU A 36 -4.76 1.94 6.80
N ASN A 37 -4.95 2.77 7.82
CA ASN A 37 -6.12 2.70 8.69
C ASN A 37 -7.40 3.17 8.00
N LEU A 38 -7.31 4.16 7.10
CA LEU A 38 -8.43 4.65 6.30
C LEU A 38 -8.85 3.62 5.25
N SER A 39 -7.89 2.95 4.60
CA SER A 39 -8.13 1.90 3.60
C SER A 39 -8.79 0.62 4.13
N ILE A 40 -9.07 0.52 5.43
CA ILE A 40 -9.92 -0.54 5.98
C ILE A 40 -11.37 -0.42 5.50
N ASN A 41 -11.83 0.81 5.25
CA ASN A 41 -13.15 1.08 4.71
C ASN A 41 -13.13 1.05 3.18
N GLU A 42 -14.09 0.36 2.56
CA GLU A 42 -14.18 0.19 1.10
C GLU A 42 -14.31 1.52 0.34
N ASN A 43 -15.14 2.45 0.82
CA ASN A 43 -15.31 3.75 0.17
C ASN A 43 -14.02 4.58 0.22
N ASN A 44 -13.35 4.56 1.37
CA ASN A 44 -12.08 5.25 1.55
C ASN A 44 -10.96 4.67 0.67
N LYS A 45 -10.96 3.35 0.40
CA LYS A 45 -10.01 2.75 -0.53
C LYS A 45 -10.09 3.38 -1.91
N ASN A 46 -11.29 3.51 -2.46
CA ASN A 46 -11.50 4.14 -3.77
C ASN A 46 -11.01 5.59 -3.74
N MET A 47 -11.38 6.36 -2.71
CA MET A 47 -10.93 7.75 -2.58
C MET A 47 -9.40 7.89 -2.50
N ILE A 48 -8.71 6.99 -1.79
CA ILE A 48 -7.24 6.98 -1.71
C ILE A 48 -6.62 6.68 -3.07
N ALA A 49 -7.17 5.70 -3.80
CA ALA A 49 -6.66 5.31 -5.10
C ALA A 49 -6.88 6.40 -6.16
N GLU A 50 -8.07 6.99 -6.20
CA GLU A 50 -8.44 8.10 -7.09
C GLU A 50 -7.61 9.35 -6.81
N ALA A 51 -7.23 9.58 -5.55
CA ALA A 51 -6.34 10.67 -5.15
C ALA A 51 -4.86 10.44 -5.55
N GLY A 52 -4.53 9.35 -6.24
CA GLY A 52 -3.21 9.12 -6.81
C GLY A 52 -2.16 8.59 -5.83
N ALA A 53 -2.56 7.86 -4.78
CA ALA A 53 -1.65 7.41 -3.73
C ALA A 53 -0.58 6.37 -4.16
N ILE A 54 -0.69 5.74 -5.34
CA ILE A 54 0.16 4.61 -5.75
C ILE A 54 1.65 4.98 -5.80
N GLU A 55 2.03 6.01 -6.57
CA GLU A 55 3.43 6.45 -6.69
C GLU A 55 4.01 6.95 -5.36
N PRO A 56 3.29 7.76 -4.56
CA PRO A 56 3.68 8.11 -3.20
C PRO A 56 3.92 6.90 -2.28
N LEU A 57 3.08 5.87 -2.36
CA LEU A 57 3.28 4.64 -1.57
C LEU A 57 4.50 3.85 -2.05
N ILE A 58 4.76 3.78 -3.36
CA ILE A 58 5.99 3.18 -3.91
C ILE A 58 7.23 3.95 -3.43
N HIS A 59 7.15 5.28 -3.31
CA HIS A 59 8.24 6.07 -2.73
C HIS A 59 8.52 5.66 -1.28
N VAL A 60 7.49 5.46 -0.45
CA VAL A 60 7.64 5.00 0.94
C VAL A 60 8.33 3.64 1.01
N LEU A 61 8.01 2.71 0.10
CA LEU A 61 8.69 1.40 0.04
C LEU A 61 10.22 1.54 -0.15
N LYS A 62 10.66 2.59 -0.86
CA LYS A 62 12.08 2.85 -1.13
C LYS A 62 12.75 3.61 0.01
N SER A 63 12.12 4.68 0.50
CA SER A 63 12.74 5.67 1.40
C SER A 63 12.34 5.55 2.87
N GLY A 64 11.26 4.84 3.19
CA GLY A 64 10.65 4.81 4.52
C GLY A 64 11.45 4.08 5.60
N SER A 65 11.06 4.30 6.87
CA SER A 65 11.45 3.42 7.98
C SER A 65 10.96 1.99 7.72
N ALA A 66 11.48 0.99 8.44
CA ALA A 66 11.00 -0.39 8.33
C ALA A 66 9.47 -0.46 8.53
N LYS A 67 8.95 0.25 9.53
CA LYS A 67 7.51 0.31 9.81
C LYS A 67 6.72 1.02 8.71
N ALA A 68 7.24 2.12 8.17
CA ALA A 68 6.60 2.83 7.07
C ALA A 68 6.55 1.95 5.80
N LYS A 69 7.60 1.18 5.51
CA LYS A 69 7.64 0.23 4.39
C LYS A 69 6.59 -0.87 4.54
N GLU A 70 6.51 -1.50 5.71
CA GLU A 70 5.46 -2.49 6.02
C GLU A 70 4.06 -1.88 5.80
N ASN A 71 3.80 -0.70 6.35
CA ASN A 71 2.49 -0.04 6.23
C ASN A 71 2.18 0.39 4.80
N GLY A 72 3.19 0.82 4.03
CA GLY A 72 3.07 1.16 2.62
C GLY A 72 2.71 -0.05 1.77
N ALA A 73 3.37 -1.19 2.00
CA ALA A 73 3.08 -2.45 1.33
C ALA A 73 1.65 -2.93 1.65
N ALA A 74 1.26 -2.92 2.92
CA ALA A 74 -0.09 -3.28 3.34
C ALA A 74 -1.17 -2.35 2.76
N THR A 75 -0.87 -1.05 2.60
CA THR A 75 -1.79 -0.10 1.97
C THR A 75 -1.93 -0.40 0.48
N LEU A 76 -0.82 -0.60 -0.24
CA LEU A 76 -0.85 -0.98 -1.66
C LEU A 76 -1.61 -2.30 -1.89
N PHE A 77 -1.44 -3.28 -0.99
CA PHE A 77 -2.23 -4.51 -1.01
C PHE A 77 -3.74 -4.25 -0.87
N ARG A 78 -4.12 -3.39 0.07
CA ARG A 78 -5.52 -3.00 0.23
C ARG A 78 -6.09 -2.29 -0.98
N LEU A 79 -5.27 -1.53 -1.72
CA LEU A 79 -5.71 -0.90 -2.96
C LEU A 79 -5.74 -1.89 -4.13
N SER A 80 -4.90 -2.94 -4.12
CA SER A 80 -4.83 -3.93 -5.21
C SER A 80 -6.02 -4.89 -5.26
N VAL A 81 -6.89 -4.93 -4.25
CA VAL A 81 -8.17 -5.66 -4.38
C VAL A 81 -9.18 -4.92 -5.27
N LEU A 82 -8.94 -3.63 -5.58
CA LEU A 82 -9.74 -2.89 -6.56
C LEU A 82 -9.30 -3.26 -7.98
N GLU A 83 -10.20 -3.85 -8.76
CA GLU A 83 -9.92 -4.34 -10.13
C GLU A 83 -9.24 -3.27 -11.03
N GLU A 84 -9.66 -2.01 -10.91
CA GLU A 84 -9.13 -0.90 -11.70
C GLU A 84 -7.65 -0.58 -11.39
N TYR A 85 -7.20 -0.87 -10.17
CA TYR A 85 -5.86 -0.52 -9.70
C TYR A 85 -4.89 -1.71 -9.69
N LYS A 86 -5.39 -2.94 -9.90
CA LYS A 86 -4.57 -4.16 -10.05
C LYS A 86 -3.50 -4.04 -11.12
N MET A 87 -3.85 -3.51 -12.29
CA MET A 87 -2.92 -3.36 -13.43
C MET A 87 -1.83 -2.32 -13.13
N LYS A 88 -2.16 -1.25 -12.40
CA LYS A 88 -1.20 -0.19 -12.02
C LYS A 88 -0.21 -0.66 -10.93
N ILE A 89 -0.66 -1.53 -10.04
CA ILE A 89 0.14 -2.06 -8.92
C ILE A 89 0.94 -3.32 -9.36
N GLY A 90 0.42 -4.08 -10.33
CA GLY A 90 0.81 -5.45 -10.65
C GLY A 90 2.05 -5.67 -11.52
N ARG A 91 2.98 -4.72 -11.67
CA ARG A 91 4.22 -4.99 -12.43
C ARG A 91 5.50 -4.78 -11.60
N SER A 92 6.07 -5.92 -11.19
CA SER A 92 7.42 -6.16 -10.64
C SER A 92 7.79 -5.51 -9.30
N THR A 93 7.54 -4.21 -9.10
CA THR A 93 8.10 -3.48 -7.93
C THR A 93 7.42 -3.83 -6.61
N VAL A 94 6.09 -3.99 -6.60
CA VAL A 94 5.34 -4.32 -5.39
C VAL A 94 5.55 -5.78 -4.99
N VAL A 95 5.59 -6.70 -5.97
CA VAL A 95 5.91 -8.12 -5.72
C VAL A 95 7.30 -8.25 -5.09
N LYS A 96 8.30 -7.58 -5.65
CA LYS A 96 9.67 -7.59 -5.11
C LYS A 96 9.71 -7.01 -3.69
N ALA A 97 9.04 -5.87 -3.44
CA ALA A 97 8.99 -5.28 -2.11
C ALA A 97 8.30 -6.19 -1.07
N LEU A 98 7.22 -6.89 -1.45
CA LEU A 98 6.55 -7.85 -0.58
C LEU A 98 7.45 -9.06 -0.26
N VAL A 99 8.20 -9.55 -1.26
CA VAL A 99 9.18 -10.63 -1.06
C VAL A 99 10.33 -10.18 -0.15
N ASP A 100 10.85 -8.97 -0.33
CA ASP A 100 11.93 -8.42 0.52
C ASP A 100 11.46 -8.24 1.99
N LEU A 101 10.18 -7.90 2.20
CA LEU A 101 9.58 -7.80 3.53
C LEU A 101 9.31 -9.17 4.17
N LEU A 102 9.12 -10.25 3.40
CA LEU A 102 9.09 -11.61 3.95
C LEU A 102 10.41 -12.01 4.61
N GLU A 103 11.54 -11.54 4.07
CA GLU A 103 12.86 -11.84 4.63
C GLU A 103 13.15 -10.95 5.85
N SER A 104 12.88 -9.65 5.75
CA SER A 104 13.35 -8.62 6.70
C SER A 104 12.29 -8.05 7.66
N GLY A 105 11.01 -8.34 7.45
CA GLY A 105 9.88 -7.74 8.19
C GLY A 105 9.57 -8.40 9.54
N THR A 106 8.69 -7.77 10.31
CA THR A 106 8.17 -8.33 11.57
C THR A 106 7.27 -9.55 11.31
N LEU A 107 7.09 -10.45 12.30
CA LEU A 107 6.19 -11.62 12.15
C LEU A 107 4.78 -11.24 11.66
N ARG A 108 4.27 -10.08 12.08
CA ARG A 108 2.98 -9.55 11.62
C ARG A 108 3.06 -9.05 10.18
N GLY A 109 4.11 -8.29 9.82
CA GLY A 109 4.37 -7.88 8.44
C GLY A 109 4.46 -9.09 7.50
N LYS A 110 5.25 -10.11 7.87
CA LYS A 110 5.39 -11.35 7.09
C LYS A 110 4.06 -12.05 6.84
N LYS A 111 3.15 -12.08 7.82
CA LYS A 111 1.80 -12.67 7.62
C LYS A 111 0.98 -11.89 6.60
N ASP A 112 1.01 -10.57 6.68
CA ASP A 112 0.32 -9.69 5.74
C ASP A 112 0.93 -9.81 4.33
N ASP A 113 2.26 -9.91 4.23
CA ASP A 113 3.01 -10.10 2.98
C ASP A 113 2.73 -11.46 2.32
N VAL A 114 2.69 -12.56 3.09
CA VAL A 114 2.30 -13.89 2.59
C VAL A 114 0.89 -13.86 2.04
N THR A 115 -0.04 -13.19 2.73
CA THR A 115 -1.44 -13.06 2.28
C THR A 115 -1.52 -12.26 0.98
N ALA A 116 -0.71 -11.21 0.85
CA ALA A 116 -0.63 -10.41 -0.37
C ALA A 116 -0.08 -11.23 -1.54
N LEU A 117 0.99 -11.98 -1.34
CA LEU A 117 1.59 -12.85 -2.37
C LEU A 117 0.68 -14.01 -2.76
N PHE A 118 -0.05 -14.61 -1.80
CA PHE A 118 -1.05 -15.65 -2.08
C PHE A 118 -2.17 -15.11 -2.96
N ASN A 119 -2.71 -13.93 -2.65
CA ASN A 119 -3.73 -13.32 -3.50
C ASN A 119 -3.17 -13.02 -4.89
N LEU A 120 -1.96 -12.47 -5.00
CA LEU A 120 -1.34 -12.25 -6.32
C LEU A 120 -1.12 -13.56 -7.09
N SER A 121 -0.76 -14.66 -6.43
CA SER A 121 -0.45 -15.94 -7.08
C SER A 121 -1.67 -16.69 -7.59
N ILE A 122 -2.80 -16.67 -6.87
CA ILE A 122 -4.03 -17.37 -7.29
C ILE A 122 -4.80 -16.64 -8.38
N PHE A 123 -4.54 -15.35 -8.58
CA PHE A 123 -5.21 -14.53 -9.61
C PHE A 123 -4.41 -14.44 -10.93
N HIS A 124 -3.31 -15.18 -11.07
CA HIS A 124 -2.52 -15.21 -12.31
C HIS A 124 -3.05 -16.20 -13.36
N ALA A 125 -3.98 -15.71 -14.19
CA ALA A 125 -4.01 -16.07 -15.60
C ALA A 125 -3.60 -14.82 -16.42
N GLY A 126 -2.30 -14.48 -16.45
CA GLY A 126 -1.81 -13.50 -17.43
C GLY A 126 -0.48 -12.80 -17.13
N ALA A 127 -0.26 -12.28 -15.92
CA ALA A 127 0.84 -11.33 -15.71
C ALA A 127 2.22 -11.87 -15.22
N VAL A 128 2.41 -13.18 -14.93
CA VAL A 128 3.75 -13.72 -14.50
C VAL A 128 4.66 -14.00 -15.69
N LYS A 129 4.13 -14.01 -16.92
CA LYS A 129 4.90 -14.47 -18.08
C LYS A 129 6.15 -13.61 -18.39
N HIS A 130 6.25 -12.42 -17.81
CA HIS A 130 7.38 -11.50 -17.99
C HIS A 130 8.36 -11.46 -16.81
N LEU A 131 8.24 -12.35 -15.83
CA LEU A 131 9.16 -12.43 -14.68
C LEU A 131 10.13 -13.62 -14.73
N ILE A 132 10.11 -14.40 -15.82
CA ILE A 132 11.01 -15.56 -16.05
C ILE A 132 11.76 -15.42 -17.39
N GLU A 133 11.96 -14.21 -17.89
CA GLU A 133 12.88 -13.92 -19.00
C GLU A 133 13.82 -12.76 -18.62
#